data_AF-A0A2V1AE19-F1
#
_entry.id   AF-A0A2V1AE19-F1
#
_cell.length_a   1.000
_cell.length_b   1.000
_cell.length_c   1.000
_cell.angle_alpha   90.00
_cell.angle_beta   90.00
_cell.angle_gamma   90.00
#
_symmetry.space_group_name_H-M   'P 1'
#
loop_
_entity.id
_entity.type
_entity.pdbx_description
1 polymer ?
#
loop_
_entity_poly.entity_id
_entity_poly.type
_entity_poly.pdbx_seq_one_letter_code
_entity_poly.pdbx_strand_id
1 'polypeptide(L)'
;MIKIKVEFLGGLDVISGKVREHRLSLPLEEGEATMKDVIDHITKTIIEHEKDIPVFIEEGTVRPGILVLINDTDWELEDKEDYVVESGDVFTFTQCDQGGEAEENDEEAEENDEEAEENDEILFNEMVVLEEFEEQRFADSLRRANG
;
A
#
# COMPACT_ATOMS: atom_id res chain seq x y z
N MET A 1 -4.42 23.64 4.69
CA MET A 1 -3.33 22.65 4.53
C MET A 1 -3.39 21.72 5.71
N ILE A 2 -3.88 20.52 5.47
CA ILE A 2 -4.08 19.50 6.48
C ILE A 2 -2.81 18.64 6.51
N LYS A 3 -2.18 18.53 7.68
CA LYS A 3 -0.99 17.68 7.86
C LYS A 3 -1.44 16.34 8.38
N ILE A 4 -1.13 15.28 7.65
CA ILE A 4 -1.50 13.92 8.02
C ILE A 4 -0.28 13.02 7.97
N LYS A 5 -0.37 11.90 8.68
CA LYS A 5 0.62 10.83 8.63
C LYS A 5 0.00 9.62 7.95
N VAL A 6 0.72 9.01 7.03
CA VAL A 6 0.33 7.79 6.34
C VAL A 6 1.37 6.71 6.63
N GLU A 7 0.91 5.51 6.97
CA GLU A 7 1.75 4.36 7.27
C GLU A 7 1.40 3.17 6.37
N PHE A 8 2.41 2.56 5.76
CA PHE A 8 2.29 1.32 5.00
C PHE A 8 2.94 0.17 5.75
N LEU A 9 2.16 -0.88 6.00
CA LEU A 9 2.55 -2.07 6.75
C LEU A 9 2.19 -3.35 5.99
N GLY A 10 2.72 -4.49 6.43
CA GLY A 10 2.41 -5.79 5.82
C GLY A 10 2.92 -5.91 4.37
N GLY A 11 4.12 -5.38 4.08
CA GLY A 11 4.73 -5.45 2.75
C GLY A 11 4.17 -4.44 1.73
N LEU A 12 3.20 -3.61 2.11
CA LEU A 12 2.64 -2.58 1.23
C LEU A 12 3.63 -1.44 0.97
N ASP A 13 4.67 -1.28 1.78
CA ASP A 13 5.70 -0.25 1.65
C ASP A 13 6.50 -0.34 0.33
N VAL A 14 6.43 -1.49 -0.36
CA VAL A 14 7.03 -1.68 -1.68
C VAL A 14 6.54 -0.67 -2.73
N ILE A 15 5.27 -0.23 -2.64
CA ILE A 15 4.70 0.75 -3.60
C ILE A 15 5.14 2.18 -3.30
N SER A 16 5.75 2.39 -2.13
CA SER A 16 6.17 3.68 -1.60
C SER A 16 7.68 3.75 -1.37
N GLY A 17 8.45 3.06 -2.22
CA GLY A 17 9.92 3.10 -2.17
C GLY A 17 10.52 2.44 -0.93
N LYS A 18 9.83 1.45 -0.32
CA LYS A 18 10.19 0.81 0.96
C LYS A 18 10.21 1.77 2.15
N VAL A 19 9.56 2.92 2.02
CA VAL A 19 9.37 3.86 3.13
C VAL A 19 8.03 3.57 3.80
N ARG A 20 8.06 3.31 5.12
CA ARG A 20 6.86 2.93 5.89
C ARG A 20 6.04 4.14 6.33
N GLU A 21 6.68 5.21 6.81
CA GLU A 21 6.00 6.43 7.29
C GLU A 21 6.14 7.56 6.27
N HIS A 22 5.02 8.17 5.91
CA HIS A 22 4.95 9.34 5.03
C HIS A 22 4.21 10.47 5.72
N ARG A 23 4.77 11.69 5.64
CA ARG A 23 4.11 12.90 6.14
C ARG A 23 3.61 13.71 4.96
N LEU A 24 2.30 13.79 4.82
CA LEU A 24 1.66 14.48 3.71
C LEU A 24 1.05 15.81 4.16
N SER A 25 0.97 16.73 3.22
CA SER A 25 0.28 18.02 3.39
C SER A 25 -0.75 18.17 2.30
N LEU A 26 -2.00 17.88 2.63
CA LEU A 26 -3.12 18.03 1.71
C LEU A 26 -3.40 19.52 1.48
N PRO A 27 -3.47 19.99 0.21
CA PRO A 27 -3.75 21.38 -0.14
C PRO A 27 -5.24 21.75 0.02
N LEU A 28 -5.94 21.14 0.98
CA LEU A 28 -7.35 21.32 1.28
C LEU A 28 -7.55 22.01 2.66
N GLU A 29 -8.77 22.42 2.94
CA GLU A 29 -9.20 22.98 4.22
C GLU A 29 -9.87 21.89 5.09
N GLU A 30 -9.69 21.99 6.41
CA GLU A 30 -10.32 21.08 7.38
C GLU A 30 -11.85 21.17 7.26
N GLY A 31 -12.53 20.03 7.31
CA GLY A 31 -13.99 19.96 7.13
C GLY A 31 -14.46 19.78 5.69
N GLU A 32 -13.58 19.92 4.69
CA GLU A 32 -13.90 19.67 3.27
C GLU A 32 -13.18 18.46 2.68
N ALA A 33 -12.02 18.08 3.22
CA ALA A 33 -11.25 16.94 2.75
C ALA A 33 -11.83 15.63 3.28
N THR A 34 -11.92 14.62 2.40
CA THR A 34 -12.40 13.29 2.73
C THR A 34 -11.29 12.25 2.63
N MET A 35 -11.49 11.06 3.20
CA MET A 35 -10.57 9.94 3.04
C MET A 35 -10.35 9.57 1.58
N LYS A 36 -11.36 9.76 0.73
CA LYS A 36 -11.19 9.63 -0.72
C LYS A 36 -10.14 10.59 -1.29
N ASP A 37 -10.11 11.84 -0.83
CA ASP A 37 -9.09 12.81 -1.23
C ASP A 37 -7.70 12.42 -0.74
N VAL A 38 -7.60 11.78 0.43
CA VAL A 38 -6.35 11.22 0.96
C VAL A 38 -5.83 10.14 0.03
N ILE A 39 -6.67 9.16 -0.32
CA ILE A 39 -6.33 8.05 -1.21
C ILE A 39 -5.88 8.58 -2.58
N ASP A 40 -6.63 9.53 -3.15
CA ASP A 40 -6.29 10.21 -4.41
C ASP A 40 -4.97 11.00 -4.32
N HIS A 41 -4.62 11.52 -3.15
CA HIS A 41 -3.37 12.23 -2.94
C HIS A 41 -2.19 11.27 -2.80
N ILE A 42 -2.35 10.17 -2.06
CA ILE A 42 -1.36 9.10 -1.89
C ILE A 42 -0.94 8.55 -3.25
N THR A 43 -1.91 8.21 -4.11
CA THR A 43 -1.64 7.65 -5.45
C THR A 43 -0.87 8.59 -6.37
N LYS A 44 -0.97 9.91 -6.14
CA LYS A 44 -0.28 10.93 -6.94
C LYS A 44 1.07 11.36 -6.38
N THR A 45 1.30 11.13 -5.08
CA THR A 45 2.46 11.72 -4.37
C THR A 45 3.40 10.69 -3.75
N ILE A 46 2.85 9.58 -3.24
CA ILE A 46 3.64 8.54 -2.57
C ILE A 46 3.98 7.41 -3.54
N ILE A 47 3.02 6.96 -4.34
CA ILE A 47 3.23 5.82 -5.22
C ILE A 47 4.25 6.19 -6.31
N GLU A 48 5.38 5.49 -6.34
CA GLU A 48 6.52 5.85 -7.20
C GLU A 48 6.26 5.57 -8.68
N HIS A 49 5.48 4.53 -8.97
CA HIS A 49 5.19 4.11 -10.33
C HIS A 49 3.71 3.84 -10.55
N GLU A 50 3.18 4.29 -11.70
CA GLU A 50 1.77 4.07 -12.07
C GLU A 50 1.38 2.59 -12.10
N LYS A 51 2.34 1.69 -12.37
CA LYS A 51 2.14 0.23 -12.38
C LYS A 51 1.83 -0.35 -11.00
N ASP A 52 2.18 0.37 -9.92
CA ASP A 52 1.99 -0.08 -8.54
C ASP A 52 0.66 0.43 -7.96
N ILE A 53 0.00 1.39 -8.64
CA ILE A 53 -1.35 1.86 -8.26
C ILE A 53 -2.36 0.71 -8.13
N PRO A 54 -2.43 -0.28 -9.04
CA PRO A 54 -3.33 -1.43 -8.92
C PRO A 54 -3.06 -2.35 -7.73
N VAL A 55 -1.88 -2.26 -7.11
CA VAL A 55 -1.56 -3.01 -5.87
C VAL A 55 -2.35 -2.42 -4.70
N PHE A 56 -2.54 -1.10 -4.70
CA PHE A 56 -3.21 -0.35 -3.64
C PHE A 56 -4.70 -0.07 -3.91
N ILE A 57 -5.04 0.20 -5.17
CA ILE A 57 -6.38 0.62 -5.61
C ILE A 57 -6.99 -0.39 -6.56
N GLU A 58 -8.22 -0.80 -6.28
CA GLU A 58 -9.04 -1.63 -7.14
C GLU A 58 -10.44 -1.01 -7.29
N GLU A 59 -10.98 -0.98 -8.51
CA GLU A 59 -12.30 -0.40 -8.83
C GLU A 59 -12.54 1.05 -8.33
N GLY A 60 -11.48 1.81 -8.08
CA GLY A 60 -11.55 3.22 -7.64
C GLY A 60 -11.61 3.41 -6.12
N THR A 61 -11.36 2.35 -5.34
CA THR A 61 -11.23 2.37 -3.88
C THR A 61 -10.03 1.53 -3.44
N VAL A 62 -9.75 1.50 -2.13
CA VAL A 62 -8.69 0.67 -1.56
C VAL A 62 -8.96 -0.81 -1.87
N ARG A 63 -7.95 -1.52 -2.36
CA ARG A 63 -8.05 -2.91 -2.78
C ARG A 63 -8.55 -3.83 -1.64
N PRO A 64 -9.55 -4.70 -1.89
CA PRO A 64 -9.96 -5.71 -0.93
C PRO A 64 -8.77 -6.57 -0.46
N GLY A 65 -8.59 -6.67 0.86
CA GLY A 65 -7.44 -7.34 1.48
C GLY A 65 -6.47 -6.38 2.15
N ILE A 66 -6.59 -5.08 1.90
CA ILE A 66 -5.90 -4.04 2.68
C ILE A 66 -6.83 -3.60 3.81
N LEU A 67 -6.35 -3.71 5.05
CA LEU A 67 -6.98 -3.13 6.23
C LEU A 67 -6.59 -1.65 6.33
N VAL A 68 -7.57 -0.79 6.54
CA VAL A 68 -7.39 0.65 6.69
C VAL A 68 -7.78 1.06 8.11
N LEU A 69 -6.86 1.71 8.80
CA LEU A 69 -7.10 2.28 10.11
C LEU A 69 -7.01 3.80 10.04
N ILE A 70 -7.93 4.46 10.73
CA ILE A 70 -7.94 5.91 10.96
C ILE A 70 -7.73 6.10 12.47
N ASN A 71 -6.60 6.69 12.87
CA ASN A 71 -6.25 6.89 14.28
C ASN A 71 -6.38 5.59 15.11
N ASP A 72 -5.75 4.51 14.64
CA ASP A 72 -5.79 3.15 15.21
C ASP A 72 -7.20 2.51 15.29
N THR A 73 -8.20 3.11 14.62
CA THR A 73 -9.58 2.63 14.59
C THR A 73 -9.92 2.11 13.20
N ASP A 74 -10.62 0.98 13.14
CA ASP A 74 -11.07 0.39 11.87
C ASP A 74 -11.97 1.38 11.12
N TRP A 75 -11.58 1.74 9.89
CA TRP A 75 -12.29 2.71 9.06
C TRP A 75 -13.75 2.31 8.76
N GLU A 76 -14.09 1.03 8.91
CA GLU A 76 -15.46 0.52 8.77
C GLU A 76 -16.42 1.15 9.79
N LEU A 77 -15.88 1.68 10.90
CA LEU A 77 -16.60 2.40 11.94
C LEU A 77 -16.60 3.93 11.75
N GLU A 78 -15.78 4.43 10.84
CA GLU A 78 -15.46 5.85 10.65
C GLU A 78 -15.93 6.36 9.27
N ASP A 79 -17.08 5.89 8.76
CA ASP A 79 -17.66 6.30 7.47
C ASP A 79 -16.76 6.06 6.22
N LYS A 80 -15.66 5.30 6.36
CA LYS A 80 -14.78 4.85 5.28
C LYS A 80 -14.25 5.98 4.39
N GLU A 81 -14.69 6.03 3.14
CA GLU A 81 -14.29 7.00 2.11
C GLU A 81 -14.81 8.41 2.41
N ASP A 82 -15.94 8.49 3.13
CA ASP A 82 -16.62 9.74 3.45
C ASP A 82 -16.12 10.35 4.78
N TYR A 83 -15.14 9.72 5.45
CA TYR A 83 -14.51 10.26 6.65
C TYR A 83 -13.95 11.65 6.38
N VAL A 84 -14.28 12.62 7.24
CA VAL A 84 -13.78 13.99 7.14
C VAL A 84 -12.42 14.10 7.83
N VAL A 85 -11.40 14.43 7.05
CA VAL A 85 -10.00 14.43 7.49
C VAL A 85 -9.68 15.68 8.29
N GLU A 86 -8.99 15.49 9.42
CA GLU A 86 -8.51 16.54 10.30
C GLU A 86 -6.98 16.58 10.34
N SER A 87 -6.41 17.74 10.70
CA SER A 87 -4.96 17.85 10.80
C SER A 87 -4.45 17.08 12.02
N GLY A 88 -3.49 16.21 11.80
CA GLY A 88 -2.92 15.33 12.82
C GLY A 88 -3.37 13.88 12.71
N ASP A 89 -4.31 13.57 11.80
CA ASP A 89 -4.76 12.20 11.58
C ASP A 89 -3.64 11.27 11.12
N VAL A 90 -3.76 10.03 11.56
CA VAL A 90 -2.89 8.92 11.17
C VAL A 90 -3.71 7.90 10.38
N PHE A 91 -3.30 7.64 9.15
CA PHE A 91 -3.88 6.63 8.27
C PHE A 91 -2.92 5.46 8.13
N THR A 92 -3.34 4.26 8.50
CA THR A 92 -2.50 3.06 8.42
C THR A 92 -3.12 2.07 7.44
N PHE A 93 -2.34 1.65 6.45
CA PHE A 93 -2.71 0.66 5.44
C PHE A 93 -1.89 -0.60 5.64
N THR A 94 -2.56 -1.72 5.89
CA THR A 94 -1.90 -3.01 6.15
C THR A 94 -2.44 -4.08 5.22
N GLN A 95 -1.58 -4.75 4.45
CA GLN A 95 -2.01 -5.93 3.71
C GLN A 95 -2.26 -7.09 4.69
N CYS A 96 -3.46 -7.65 4.66
CA CYS A 96 -3.77 -8.89 5.35
C CYS A 96 -3.40 -10.07 4.45
N ASP A 97 -2.14 -10.51 4.51
CA ASP A 97 -1.73 -11.74 3.85
C ASP A 97 -2.40 -12.94 4.52
N GLN A 98 -3.23 -13.67 3.77
CA GLN A 98 -3.75 -14.97 4.17
C GLN A 98 -2.67 -16.04 4.02
N GLY A 99 -1.61 -15.99 4.84
CA GLY A 99 -0.69 -17.11 4.97
C GLY A 99 0.75 -16.74 5.30
N GLY A 100 1.13 -16.98 6.55
CA GLY A 100 2.52 -17.12 6.98
C GLY A 100 2.94 -16.06 7.99
N GLU A 101 2.98 -16.49 9.26
CA GLU A 101 3.64 -15.90 10.43
C GLU A 101 4.35 -14.56 10.24
N ALA A 102 3.89 -13.55 11.00
CA ALA A 102 4.63 -12.32 11.23
C ALA A 102 6.03 -12.67 11.79
N GLU A 103 7.05 -12.62 10.92
CA GLU A 103 8.41 -12.43 11.39
C GLU A 103 8.52 -10.96 11.83
N GLU A 104 8.34 -10.77 13.14
CA GLU A 104 8.77 -9.56 13.85
C GLU A 104 10.29 -9.40 13.65
N ASN A 105 10.69 -8.77 12.56
CA ASN A 105 12.00 -8.13 12.46
C ASN A 105 11.81 -6.65 12.77
N ASP A 106 11.50 -6.36 14.03
CA ASP A 106 11.81 -5.08 14.65
C ASP A 106 13.32 -5.04 14.92
N GLU A 107 14.12 -4.82 13.88
CA GLU A 107 15.52 -4.42 14.05
C GLU A 107 15.76 -3.07 13.37
N GLU A 108 15.93 -2.09 14.26
CA GLU A 108 16.75 -0.87 14.11
C GLU A 108 16.26 0.22 13.16
N ALA A 109 15.37 1.06 13.69
CA ALA A 109 15.39 2.48 13.37
C ALA A 109 16.60 3.13 14.08
N GLU A 110 17.78 3.06 13.47
CA GLU A 110 18.87 4.01 13.75
C GLU A 110 19.39 4.61 12.44
N GLU A 111 19.31 5.94 12.40
CA GLU A 111 20.07 6.92 11.62
C GLU A 111 21.02 6.36 10.54
N ASN A 112 20.81 6.75 9.27
CA ASN A 112 21.76 7.58 8.51
C ASN A 112 21.24 7.87 7.09
N ASP A 113 21.19 9.16 6.76
CA ASP A 113 21.21 9.67 5.38
C ASP A 113 22.47 9.16 4.67
N GLU A 114 22.35 8.97 3.34
CA GLU A 114 23.40 8.66 2.35
C GLU A 114 23.69 7.16 2.08
N GLU A 115 23.33 6.76 0.85
CA GLU A 115 23.81 5.63 0.02
C GLU A 115 22.75 4.55 -0.32
N ALA A 116 21.96 4.84 -1.37
CA ALA A 116 21.12 3.88 -2.07
C ALA A 116 21.47 3.87 -3.57
N GLU A 117 22.53 3.16 -3.95
CA GLU A 117 22.73 2.64 -5.30
C GLU A 117 23.39 1.26 -5.20
N GLU A 118 22.99 0.35 -6.10
CA GLU A 118 23.37 -1.07 -6.19
C GLU A 118 22.65 -2.03 -5.23
N ASN A 119 21.42 -2.46 -5.59
CA ASN A 119 20.99 -3.87 -5.46
C ASN A 119 19.66 -4.20 -6.22
N ASP A 120 19.32 -3.47 -7.29
CA ASP A 120 18.04 -3.65 -8.01
C ASP A 120 18.01 -4.79 -9.04
N GLU A 121 19.13 -5.42 -9.38
CA GLU A 121 19.15 -6.44 -10.46
C GLU A 121 18.70 -7.85 -10.03
N ILE A 122 18.63 -8.16 -8.74
CA ILE A 122 18.38 -9.55 -8.29
C ILE A 122 16.89 -9.84 -8.07
N LEU A 123 16.10 -8.87 -7.58
CA LEU A 123 14.67 -9.06 -7.27
C LEU A 123 13.77 -9.06 -8.53
N PHE A 124 14.23 -8.45 -9.63
CA PHE A 124 13.48 -8.46 -10.89
C PHE A 124 13.46 -9.85 -11.54
N ASN A 125 14.47 -10.67 -11.28
CA ASN A 125 14.61 -11.97 -11.92
C ASN A 125 13.82 -13.08 -11.20
N GLU A 126 13.40 -12.88 -9.95
CA GLU A 126 12.57 -13.85 -9.21
C GLU A 126 11.07 -13.60 -9.40
N MET A 127 10.66 -12.34 -9.58
CA MET A 127 9.25 -11.98 -9.81
C MET A 127 8.74 -12.38 -11.21
N VAL A 128 9.58 -12.27 -12.24
CA VAL A 128 9.24 -12.73 -13.61
C VAL A 128 9.01 -14.25 -13.65
N VAL A 129 9.69 -15.01 -12.79
CA VAL A 129 9.55 -16.47 -12.72
C VAL A 129 8.20 -16.88 -12.11
N LEU A 130 7.59 -16.03 -11.27
CA LEU A 130 6.29 -16.32 -10.65
C LEU A 130 5.11 -16.04 -11.59
N GLU A 131 5.17 -14.96 -12.39
CA GLU A 131 4.13 -14.70 -13.40
C GLU A 131 4.10 -15.77 -14.50
N GLU A 132 5.26 -16.23 -14.99
CA GLU A 132 5.30 -17.32 -15.98
C GLU A 132 4.77 -18.65 -15.42
N PHE A 133 4.83 -18.88 -14.10
CA PHE A 133 4.37 -20.11 -13.47
C PHE A 133 2.84 -20.16 -13.28
N GLU A 134 2.20 -19.01 -13.07
CA GLU A 134 0.74 -18.93 -12.92
C GLU A 134 0.00 -19.07 -14.26
N GLU A 135 0.53 -18.49 -15.35
CA GLU A 135 -0.04 -18.68 -16.69
C GLU A 135 0.00 -20.16 -17.12
N GLN A 136 1.10 -20.86 -16.80
CA GLN A 136 1.26 -22.28 -17.14
C GLN A 136 0.24 -23.16 -16.39
N ARG A 137 -0.08 -22.84 -15.12
CA ARG A 137 -1.11 -23.57 -14.35
C ARG A 137 -2.52 -23.31 -14.84
N PHE A 138 -2.81 -22.10 -15.31
CA PHE A 138 -4.13 -21.77 -15.85
C PHE A 138 -4.38 -22.51 -17.19
N ALA A 139 -3.37 -22.57 -18.05
CA ALA A 139 -3.44 -23.31 -19.32
C ALA A 139 -3.63 -24.83 -19.13
N ASP A 140 -2.97 -25.43 -18.13
CA ASP A 140 -3.12 -26.86 -17.83
C ASP A 140 -4.48 -27.22 -17.19
N SER A 141 -5.06 -26.28 -16.43
CA SER A 141 -6.42 -26.42 -15.88
C SER A 141 -7.48 -26.43 -17.00
N LEU A 142 -7.35 -25.55 -17.99
CA LEU A 142 -8.27 -25.47 -19.14
C LEU A 142 -8.21 -26.68 -20.08
N ARG A 143 -7.04 -27.35 -20.19
CA ARG A 143 -6.91 -28.59 -20.96
C ARG A 143 -7.57 -29.79 -20.28
N ARG A 144 -7.64 -29.84 -18.96
CA ARG A 144 -8.32 -30.91 -18.22
C ARG A 144 -9.85 -30.75 -18.19
N ALA A 145 -10.36 -29.54 -18.35
CA ALA A 145 -11.81 -29.28 -18.34
C ALA A 145 -12.50 -29.58 -19.69
N ASN A 146 -11.74 -29.69 -20.79
CA ASN A 146 -12.27 -29.91 -22.15
C ASN A 146 -11.86 -31.25 -22.78
N GLY A 147 -11.36 -32.20 -21.98
CA GLY A 147 -10.97 -33.56 -22.40
C GLY A 147 -11.90 -34.63 -21.83
#